data_AF-A0A3S0QCF9-F1
#
_entry.id   AF-A0A3S0QCF9-F1
#
_cell.length_a   1.000
_cell.length_b   1.000
_cell.length_c   1.000
_cell.angle_alpha   90.00
_cell.angle_beta   90.00
_cell.angle_gamma   90.00
#
_symmetry.space_group_name_H-M   'P 1'
#
loop_
_entity.id
_entity.type
_entity.pdbx_description
1 polymer ?
#
loop_
_entity_poly.entity_id
_entity_poly.type
_entity_poly.pdbx_seq_one_letter_code
_entity_poly.pdbx_strand_id
1 'polypeptide(L)' 'MAMLNGIMTLVAMFTFLGIVWWAFSRGRADANHEASLLPFLVPDERSTEKKEGGSHE' A
#
# COMPACT_ATOMS: atom_id res chain seq x y z
N MET A 1 -20.60 32.38 -7.14
CA MET A 1 -20.68 30.93 -6.90
C MET A 1 -19.86 30.12 -7.89
N ALA A 2 -20.06 30.26 -9.21
CA ALA A 2 -19.34 29.47 -10.23
C ALA A 2 -17.81 29.57 -10.16
N MET A 3 -17.25 30.78 -9.97
CA MET A 3 -15.80 30.98 -9.88
C MET A 3 -15.17 30.32 -8.64
N LEU A 4 -15.83 30.42 -7.48
CA LEU A 4 -15.36 29.78 -6.24
C LEU A 4 -15.38 28.27 -6.34
N ASN A 5 -16.46 27.69 -6.90
CA ASN A 5 -16.56 26.26 -7.13
C ASN A 5 -15.48 25.77 -8.11
N GLY A 6 -15.23 26.52 -9.19
CA GLY A 6 -14.16 26.21 -10.14
C GLY A 6 -12.78 26.19 -9.49
N ILE A 7 -12.47 27.18 -8.63
CA ILE A 7 -11.20 27.22 -7.88
C ILE A 7 -11.10 26.02 -6.93
N MET A 8 -12.15 25.70 -6.17
CA MET A 8 -12.12 24.54 -5.27
C MET A 8 -11.94 23.22 -6.00
N THR A 9 -12.56 23.04 -7.16
CA THR A 9 -12.35 21.86 -8.01
C THR A 9 -10.89 21.75 -8.47
N LEU A 10 -10.28 22.87 -8.88
CA LEU A 10 -8.87 22.87 -9.27
C LEU A 10 -7.95 22.54 -8.09
N VAL A 11 -8.19 23.13 -6.92
CA VAL A 11 -7.43 22.83 -5.70
C VAL A 11 -7.52 21.33 -5.39
N ALA A 12 -8.74 20.76 -5.37
CA ALA A 12 -8.94 19.34 -5.14
C ALA A 12 -8.21 18.48 -6.19
N MET A 13 -8.25 18.87 -7.46
CA MET A 13 -7.54 18.19 -8.55
C MET A 13 -6.02 18.18 -8.31
N PHE A 14 -5.43 19.33 -8.00
CA PHE A 14 -4.00 19.43 -7.74
C PHE A 14 -3.59 18.68 -6.49
N THR A 15 -4.39 18.72 -5.42
CA THR A 15 -4.15 17.93 -4.21
C THR A 15 -4.17 16.44 -4.51
N PHE A 16 -5.16 15.96 -5.27
CA PHE A 16 -5.24 14.55 -5.67
C PHE A 16 -4.01 14.11 -6.46
N LEU A 17 -3.64 14.87 -7.50
CA LEU A 17 -2.45 14.57 -8.31
C LEU A 17 -1.16 14.60 -7.47
N GLY A 18 -1.05 15.54 -6.53
CA GLY A 18 0.07 15.63 -5.60
C GLY A 18 0.19 14.39 -4.70
N ILE A 19 -0.92 13.89 -4.17
CA ILE A 19 -0.94 12.66 -3.36
C ILE A 19 -0.54 11.46 -4.19
N VAL A 20 -1.07 11.33 -5.41
CA VAL A 20 -0.71 10.24 -6.34
C VAL A 20 0.79 10.27 -6.62
N TRP A 21 1.33 11.42 -7.01
CA TRP A 21 2.77 11.58 -7.25
C TRP A 21 3.60 11.19 -6.03
N TRP A 22 3.21 11.66 -4.84
CA TRP A 22 3.92 11.35 -3.60
C TRP A 22 3.87 9.86 -3.26
N ALA A 23 2.74 9.18 -3.48
CA ALA A 23 2.60 7.75 -3.27
C ALA A 23 3.56 6.92 -4.15
N PHE A 24 3.81 7.37 -5.38
CA PHE A 24 4.77 6.76 -6.32
C PHE A 24 6.21 7.27 -6.16
N SER A 25 6.48 8.17 -5.22
CA SER A 25 7.84 8.69 -4.99
C SER A 25 8.77 7.63 -4.38
N ARG A 26 10.08 7.80 -4.58
CA ARG A 26 11.12 6.85 -4.10
C ARG A 26 11.06 6.58 -2.59
N GLY A 27 10.57 7.53 -1.78
CA GLY A 27 10.45 7.36 -0.33
C GLY A 27 9.22 6.58 0.13
N ARG A 28 8.24 6.33 -0.76
CA ARG A 28 6.95 5.70 -0.41
C ARG A 28 6.62 4.48 -1.26
N ALA A 29 7.22 4.34 -2.45
CA ALA A 29 6.95 3.26 -3.38
C ALA A 29 7.12 1.86 -2.76
N ASP A 30 8.20 1.62 -2.01
CA ASP A 30 8.48 0.30 -1.42
C ASP A 30 7.46 -0.09 -0.35
N ALA A 31 7.14 0.83 0.56
CA ALA A 31 6.13 0.60 1.59
C ALA A 31 4.73 0.39 1.00
N ASN A 32 4.41 1.09 -0.10
CA ASN A 32 3.13 0.91 -0.79
C ASN A 32 3.07 -0.43 -1.55
N HIS A 33 4.18 -0.87 -2.13
CA HIS A 33 4.30 -2.18 -2.76
C HIS A 33 4.11 -3.30 -1.74
N GLU A 34 4.80 -3.25 -0.60
CA GLU A 34 4.66 -4.24 0.47
C GLU A 34 3.22 -4.30 1.01
N ALA A 35 2.59 -3.15 1.27
CA ALA A 35 1.20 -3.08 1.72
C ALA A 35 0.21 -3.69 0.70
N SER A 36 0.49 -3.54 -0.60
CA SER A 36 -0.34 -4.13 -1.67
C SER A 36 -0.30 -5.66 -1.72
N LEU A 37 0.73 -6.27 -1.12
CA LEU A 37 0.88 -7.71 -1.05
C LEU A 37 0.13 -8.33 0.15
N LEU A 38 -0.27 -7.54 1.16
CA LEU A 38 -1.00 -8.02 2.33
C LEU A 38 -2.18 -8.97 2.03
N PRO A 39 -3.09 -8.71 1.06
CA PRO A 39 -4.18 -9.65 0.75
C PRO A 39 -3.71 -10.97 0.10
N PHE A 40 -2.46 -11.04 -0.35
CA PHE A 40 -1.85 -12.22 -1.00
C PHE A 40 -0.81 -12.91 -0.11
N LEU A 41 -0.41 -12.27 1.00
CA LEU A 41 0.46 -12.84 2.05
C LEU A 41 -0.31 -13.80 2.98
N VAL A 42 -1.47 -14.29 2.56
CA VAL A 42 -2.11 -15.44 3.21
C VAL A 42 -1.07 -16.56 3.17
N PRO A 43 -0.60 -17.06 4.33
CA PRO A 43 0.31 -18.19 4.33
C PRO A 43 -0.38 -19.29 3.54
N ASP A 44 0.30 -19.84 2.52
CA ASP A 44 -0.18 -21.05 1.86
C ASP A 44 -0.63 -22.00 2.97
N GLU A 45 -1.90 -22.42 2.97
CA GLU A 45 -2.49 -23.37 3.94
C GLU A 45 -1.81 -24.77 3.89
N ARG A 46 -0.59 -24.85 3.33
CA ARG A 46 0.29 -26.02 3.22
C ARG A 46 1.70 -25.74 3.75
N SER A 47 1.84 -24.92 4.79
CA SER A 47 3.09 -24.83 5.56
C SER A 47 2.95 -25.29 7.01
N THR A 48 1.93 -26.09 7.33
CA THR A 48 2.07 -27.08 8.42
C THR A 48 2.76 -28.29 7.83
N GLU A 49 4.08 -28.30 7.88
CA GLU A 49 4.91 -29.47 8.22
C GLU A 49 6.37 -29.18 7.93
N LYS A 50 7.24 -29.64 8.84
CA LYS A 50 8.69 -29.84 8.67
C LYS A 50 9.58 -28.65 9.08
N LYS A 51 9.76 -28.44 10.39
CA LYS A 51 10.79 -29.13 11.23
C LYS A 51 11.01 -28.36 12.55
N GLU A 52 10.14 -28.56 13.53
CA GLU A 52 10.52 -28.40 14.93
C GLU A 52 10.12 -29.67 15.69
N GLY A 53 10.75 -30.78 15.30
CA GLY A 53 10.86 -31.96 16.14
C GLY A 53 12.24 -31.91 16.78
N GLY A 54 12.31 -31.29 17.95
CA GLY A 54 13.51 -31.20 18.76
C GLY A 54 14.11 -32.59 18.99
N SER A 55 15.41 -32.69 18.75
CA SER A 55 16.26 -33.71 19.36
C SER A 55 16.18 -33.49 20.87
N HIS A 56 15.44 -34.31 21.60
CA HIS A 56 15.71 -34.63 22.99
C HIS A 56 15.28 -36.10 23.22
N GLU A 57 16.30 -36.89 23.53
CA GLU A 57 16.32 -38.23 24.14
C GLU A 57 16.00 -39.45 23.26
#